data_AF-A0A482RGZ0-F1
#
_entry.id   AF-A0A482RGZ0-F1
#
_cell.length_a   1.000
_cell.length_b   1.000
_cell.length_c   1.000
_cell.angle_alpha   90.00
_cell.angle_beta   90.00
_cell.angle_gamma   90.00
#
_symmetry.space_group_name_H-M   'P 1'
#
loop_
_entity.id
_entity.type
_entity.pdbx_description
1 polymer ?
#
loop_
_entity_poly.entity_id
_entity_poly.type
_entity_poly.pdbx_seq_one_letter_code
_entity_poly.pdbx_strand_id
1 'polypeptide(L)'
;MGVPIAEADLCLIPEIPIVTEGPTSIFAHLKRVLQRKGHAVVVVAEGAGEELLTADKLKRGEPIEVDAGGNRKLPPIGTWLKKAISQYFESEGIKTAIKYLDPSCT
;
A
#
# COMPACT_ATOMS: atom_id res chain seq x y z
N MET A 1 -19.13 -25.50 3.03
CA MET A 1 -17.92 -24.81 3.50
C MET A 1 -17.96 -23.41 2.92
N GLY A 2 -18.32 -22.41 3.72
CA GLY A 2 -18.39 -21.02 3.25
C GLY A 2 -16.97 -20.47 3.11
N VAL A 3 -16.65 -19.88 1.95
CA VAL A 3 -15.42 -19.10 1.80
C VAL A 3 -15.53 -17.92 2.77
N PRO A 4 -14.60 -17.74 3.72
CA PRO A 4 -14.60 -16.53 4.53
C PRO A 4 -14.37 -15.35 3.60
N ILE A 5 -15.39 -14.53 3.40
CA ILE A 5 -15.24 -13.24 2.73
C ILE A 5 -14.37 -12.41 3.67
N ALA A 6 -13.08 -12.28 3.36
CA ALA A 6 -12.25 -11.31 4.04
C ALA A 6 -12.79 -9.92 3.70
N GLU A 7 -13.46 -9.27 4.66
CA GLU A 7 -13.88 -7.88 4.53
C GLU A 7 -12.62 -7.01 4.47
N ALA A 8 -12.40 -6.33 3.34
CA ALA A 8 -11.33 -5.36 3.22
C ALA A 8 -11.74 -4.04 3.88
N ASP A 9 -10.87 -3.49 4.73
CA ASP A 9 -11.05 -2.16 5.33
C ASP A 9 -10.60 -1.03 4.41
N LEU A 10 -9.73 -1.36 3.45
CA LEU A 10 -9.26 -0.46 2.40
C LEU A 10 -8.96 -1.29 1.14
N CYS A 11 -9.53 -0.87 0.02
CA CYS A 11 -9.24 -1.42 -1.30
C CYS A 11 -8.58 -0.34 -2.18
N LEU A 12 -7.42 -0.66 -2.73
CA LEU A 12 -6.63 0.22 -3.58
C LEU A 12 -6.62 -0.36 -5.00
N ILE A 13 -7.22 0.35 -5.94
CA ILE A 13 -7.37 -0.05 -7.34
C ILE A 13 -6.70 1.00 -8.25
N PRO A 14 -6.29 0.62 -9.48
CA PRO A 14 -5.55 1.52 -10.37
C PRO A 14 -6.33 2.79 -10.76
N GLU A 15 -7.65 2.73 -10.78
CA GLU A 15 -8.53 3.83 -11.20
C GLU A 15 -8.61 4.97 -10.17
N ILE A 16 -8.21 4.72 -8.92
CA ILE A 16 -8.33 5.69 -7.82
C ILE A 16 -6.94 6.09 -7.31
N PRO A 17 -6.58 7.38 -7.37
CA PRO A 17 -5.30 7.86 -6.86
C PRO A 17 -5.11 7.56 -5.37
N ILE A 18 -3.91 7.09 -5.01
CA ILE A 18 -3.55 6.85 -3.62
C ILE A 18 -3.13 8.18 -2.98
N VAL A 19 -3.90 8.64 -1.99
CA VAL A 19 -3.60 9.83 -1.21
C VAL A 19 -2.81 9.46 0.04
N THR A 20 -1.60 10.00 0.19
CA THR A 20 -0.69 9.70 1.31
C THR A 20 -0.58 10.81 2.35
N GLU A 21 -1.12 11.99 2.07
CA GLU A 21 -1.01 13.17 2.93
C GLU A 21 -2.39 13.71 3.35
N GLY A 22 -2.42 14.38 4.50
CA GLY A 22 -3.64 15.00 5.02
C GLY A 22 -4.66 14.04 5.63
N PRO A 23 -5.84 14.56 6.02
CA PRO A 23 -6.84 13.83 6.81
C PRO A 23 -7.58 12.74 6.01
N THR A 24 -7.57 12.82 4.68
CA THR A 24 -8.15 11.85 3.75
C THR A 24 -7.12 10.83 3.26
N SER A 25 -5.88 10.87 3.77
CA SER A 25 -4.87 9.89 3.42
C SER A 25 -5.24 8.48 3.85
N ILE A 26 -4.69 7.51 3.14
CA ILE A 26 -4.81 6.09 3.49
C ILE A 26 -4.29 5.82 4.90
N PHE A 27 -3.26 6.54 5.35
CA PHE A 27 -2.68 6.36 6.68
C PHE A 27 -3.61 6.84 7.78
N ALA A 28 -4.22 8.03 7.61
CA ALA A 28 -5.20 8.55 8.53
C ALA A 28 -6.45 7.65 8.60
N HIS A 29 -6.88 7.09 7.46
CA HIS A 29 -7.95 6.09 7.42
C HIS A 29 -7.60 4.83 8.21
N LEU A 30 -6.43 4.22 7.93
CA LEU A 30 -5.98 3.00 8.61
C LEU A 30 -5.83 3.20 10.12
N LYS A 31 -5.36 4.38 10.56
CA LYS A 31 -5.30 4.70 11.99
C LYS A 31 -6.68 4.68 12.64
N ARG A 32 -7.69 5.28 12.01
CA ARG A 32 -9.08 5.27 12.52
C ARG A 32 -9.65 3.86 12.56
N VAL A 33 -9.41 3.06 11.52
CA VAL A 33 -9.83 1.65 11.47
C VAL A 33 -9.18 0.87 12.61
N LEU A 34 -7.86 1.02 12.81
CA LEU A 34 -7.13 0.31 13.84
C LEU A 34 -7.60 0.69 15.25
N GLN A 35 -7.86 1.97 15.51
CA GLN A 35 -8.42 2.43 16.79
C GLN A 35 -9.81 1.85 17.07
N ARG A 36 -10.60 1.59 16.03
CA ARG A 36 -11.97 1.06 16.14
C ARG A 36 -12.02 -0.47 16.23
N LYS A 37 -11.25 -1.17 15.40
CA LYS A 37 -11.35 -2.63 15.19
C LYS A 37 -10.16 -3.41 15.78
N GLY A 38 -9.05 -2.75 16.12
CA GLY A 38 -7.80 -3.39 16.54
C GLY A 38 -7.01 -4.09 15.42
N HIS A 39 -7.55 -4.16 14.21
CA HIS A 39 -6.91 -4.70 13.01
C HIS A 39 -7.41 -3.96 11.76
N ALA A 40 -6.67 -4.10 10.64
CA ALA A 40 -7.09 -3.60 9.34
C ALA A 40 -6.62 -4.55 8.23
N VAL A 41 -7.48 -4.83 7.26
CA VAL A 41 -7.17 -5.59 6.04
C VAL A 41 -7.11 -4.63 4.85
N VAL A 42 -5.96 -4.59 4.19
CA VAL A 42 -5.75 -3.77 2.98
C VAL A 42 -5.58 -4.69 1.79
N VAL A 43 -6.40 -4.48 0.76
CA VAL A 43 -6.29 -5.14 -0.54
C VAL A 43 -5.77 -4.12 -1.54
N VAL A 44 -4.77 -4.51 -2.32
CA VAL A 44 -4.15 -3.64 -3.32
C VAL A 44 -4.03 -4.42 -4.63
N ALA A 45 -4.50 -3.82 -5.71
CA ALA A 45 -4.29 -4.33 -7.07
C ALA A 45 -2.86 -4.01 -7.53
N GLU A 46 -2.27 -4.89 -8.34
CA GLU A 46 -0.87 -4.77 -8.80
C GLU A 46 -0.57 -3.44 -9.51
N GLY A 47 -1.54 -2.87 -10.24
CA GLY A 47 -1.40 -1.59 -10.93
C GLY A 47 -1.73 -0.35 -10.10
N ALA A 48 -2.12 -0.50 -8.83
CA ALA A 48 -2.45 0.65 -7.99
C ALA A 48 -1.18 1.42 -7.58
N GLY A 49 -1.25 2.75 -7.59
CA GLY A 49 -0.18 3.60 -7.07
C GLY A 49 1.07 3.71 -7.95
N GLU A 50 1.01 3.35 -9.23
CA GLU A 50 2.14 3.50 -10.16
C GLU A 50 2.68 4.94 -10.20
N GLU A 51 1.79 5.93 -10.27
CA GLU A 51 2.19 7.35 -10.25
C GLU A 51 2.87 7.74 -8.94
N LEU A 52 2.37 7.24 -7.81
CA LEU A 52 2.92 7.47 -6.48
C LEU A 52 4.33 6.89 -6.36
N LEU A 53 4.53 5.66 -6.82
CA LEU A 53 5.83 4.99 -6.80
C LEU A 53 6.85 5.68 -7.71
N THR A 54 6.40 6.12 -8.89
CA THR A 54 7.24 6.87 -9.82
C THR A 54 7.68 8.19 -9.20
N ALA A 55 6.76 8.93 -8.58
CA ALA A 55 7.05 10.18 -7.90
C ALA A 55 8.00 9.98 -6.71
N ASP A 56 7.83 8.92 -5.92
CA ASP A 56 8.71 8.57 -4.80
C ASP A 56 10.14 8.26 -5.28
N LYS A 57 10.30 7.43 -6.31
CA LYS A 57 11.61 7.14 -6.93
C LYS A 57 12.29 8.41 -7.43
N LEU A 58 11.55 9.27 -8.14
CA LEU A 58 12.09 10.52 -8.66
C LEU A 58 12.56 11.44 -7.53
N LYS A 59 11.78 11.56 -6.45
CA LYS A 59 12.18 12.32 -5.24
C LYS A 59 13.44 11.77 -4.57
N ARG A 60 13.64 10.46 -4.63
CA ARG A 60 14.80 9.75 -4.05
C ARG A 60 16.03 9.73 -4.97
N GLY A 61 15.91 10.23 -6.21
CA GLY A 61 16.95 10.17 -7.23
C GLY A 61 17.24 8.74 -7.73
N GLU A 62 16.29 7.82 -7.55
CA GLU A 62 16.41 6.43 -7.98
C GLU A 62 15.97 6.29 -9.46
N PRO A 63 16.72 5.53 -10.29
CA PRO A 63 16.36 5.36 -11.69
C PRO A 63 15.04 4.59 -11.84
N ILE A 64 14.24 5.00 -12.83
CA ILE A 64 13.06 4.26 -13.27
C ILE A 64 13.58 3.13 -14.15
N GLU A 65 13.61 1.92 -13.60
CA GLU A 65 13.92 0.72 -14.37
C GLU A 65 12.81 0.49 -15.40
N VAL A 66 13.19 0.13 -16.62
CA VAL A 66 12.27 -0.30 -17.68
C VAL A 66 12.61 -1.73 -18.07
N ASP A 67 11.60 -2.55 -18.29
CA ASP A 67 11.79 -3.90 -18.80
C ASP A 67 12.13 -3.91 -20.30
N ALA A 68 12.44 -5.10 -20.83
CA ALA A 68 12.78 -5.27 -22.24
C ALA A 68 11.62 -4.95 -23.20
N GLY A 69 10.38 -4.82 -22.70
CA GLY A 69 9.19 -4.44 -23.44
C GLY A 69 8.88 -2.93 -23.38
N GLY A 70 9.64 -2.16 -22.62
CA GLY A 70 9.43 -0.72 -22.43
C GLY A 70 8.46 -0.36 -21.30
N ASN A 71 8.01 -1.33 -20.49
CA ASN A 71 7.18 -1.05 -19.32
C ASN A 71 8.07 -0.66 -18.13
N ARG A 72 7.57 0.23 -17.27
CA ARG A 72 8.27 0.63 -16.05
C ARG A 72 8.26 -0.53 -15.05
N LYS A 73 9.45 -0.96 -14.63
CA LYS A 73 9.64 -1.90 -13.53
C LYS A 73 9.54 -1.14 -12.22
N LEU A 74 8.32 -1.07 -11.70
CA LEU A 74 8.02 -0.42 -10.43
C LEU A 74 8.16 -1.44 -9.29
N PRO A 75 8.64 -1.02 -8.11
CA PRO A 75 8.66 -1.88 -6.95
C PRO A 75 7.23 -2.30 -6.64
N PRO A 76 6.98 -3.56 -6.28
CA PRO A 76 5.62 -4.04 -6.06
C PRO A 76 4.96 -3.18 -4.98
N ILE A 77 3.84 -2.54 -5.34
CA ILE A 77 3.10 -1.58 -4.50
C ILE A 77 2.85 -2.12 -3.09
N GLY A 78 2.61 -3.42 -2.95
CA GLY A 78 2.45 -4.09 -1.65
C GLY A 78 3.64 -3.95 -0.71
N THR A 79 4.87 -4.08 -1.23
CA THR A 79 6.09 -3.90 -0.42
C THR A 79 6.31 -2.45 -0.03
N TRP A 80 6.02 -1.52 -0.94
CA TRP A 80 6.09 -0.08 -0.66
C TRP A 80 5.06 0.32 0.41
N LEU A 81 3.81 -0.14 0.27
CA LEU A 81 2.75 0.09 1.27
C LEU A 81 3.13 -0.45 2.63
N LYS A 82 3.65 -1.68 2.72
CA LYS A 82 4.11 -2.25 3.99
C LYS A 82 5.12 -1.31 4.66
N LYS A 83 6.12 -0.84 3.93
CA LYS A 83 7.16 0.05 4.45
C LYS A 83 6.56 1.40 4.88
N ALA A 84 5.76 2.02 4.03
CA ALA A 84 5.19 3.34 4.29
C ALA A 84 4.22 3.32 5.48
N ILE A 85 3.38 2.28 5.58
CA ILE A 85 2.46 2.08 6.72
C ILE A 85 3.27 1.85 8.02
N SER A 86 4.31 1.02 7.98
CA SER A 86 5.21 0.83 9.14
C SER A 86 5.82 2.13 9.62
N GLN A 87 6.37 2.93 8.70
CA GLN A 87 7.00 4.22 9.03
C GLN A 87 5.99 5.20 9.62
N TYR A 88 4.80 5.29 9.04
CA TYR A 88 3.73 6.14 9.55
C TYR A 88 3.36 5.77 10.99
N PHE A 89 3.07 4.49 11.26
CA PHE A 89 2.68 4.06 12.60
C PHE A 89 3.82 4.18 13.62
N GLU A 90 5.07 3.95 13.22
CA GLU A 90 6.23 4.19 14.07
C GLU A 90 6.36 5.66 14.47
N SER A 91 6.17 6.59 13.51
CA SER A 91 6.20 8.04 13.78
C SER A 91 5.08 8.49 14.72
N GLU A 92 3.96 7.76 14.73
CA GLU A 92 2.82 7.98 15.62
C GLU A 92 2.96 7.25 16.97
N GLY A 93 4.05 6.50 17.20
CA GLY A 93 4.27 5.71 18.42
C GLY A 93 3.37 4.47 18.54
N ILE A 94 2.76 4.02 17.44
CA ILE A 94 1.84 2.89 17.39
C ILE A 94 2.61 1.62 17.00
N LYS A 95 2.68 0.65 17.91
CA LYS A 95 3.27 -0.67 17.60
C LYS A 95 2.29 -1.52 16.80
N THR A 96 2.62 -1.82 15.55
CA THR A 96 1.80 -2.66 14.65
C THR A 96 2.58 -3.84 14.09
N ALA A 97 1.96 -5.01 14.02
CA ALA A 97 2.47 -6.16 13.28
C ALA A 97 1.85 -6.20 11.88
N ILE A 98 2.65 -5.96 10.84
CA ILE A 98 2.18 -5.94 9.44
C ILE A 98 2.61 -7.22 8.73
N LYS A 99 1.62 -7.98 8.23
CA LYS A 99 1.84 -9.16 7.39
C LYS A 99 1.47 -8.81 5.95
N TYR A 100 2.40 -9.02 5.03
CA TYR A 100 2.15 -8.88 3.60
C TYR A 100 1.89 -10.28 3.04
N LEU A 101 0.79 -10.42 2.31
CA LEU A 101 0.40 -11.64 1.61
C LEU A 101 0.35 -11.30 0.13
N ASP A 102 1.17 -11.98 -0.66
CA ASP A 102 1.12 -11.91 -2.10
C ASP A 102 0.48 -13.21 -2.60
N PRO A 103 -0.79 -13.19 -3.04
CA PRO A 103 -1.43 -14.37 -3.58
C PRO A 103 -0.94 -14.70 -5.01
N SER A 104 -0.05 -13.88 -5.58
CA SER A 104 0.61 -14.17 -6.85
C SER A 104 1.49 -15.41 -6.67
N CYS A 105 0.95 -16.58 -7.02
CA CYS A 105 1.72 -17.82 -7.00
C CYS A 105 2.68 -17.92 -8.20
N THR A 106 3.84 -18.46 -7.87
CA THR A 106 4.85 -19.18 -8.65
C THR A 106 4.35 -19.92 -9.88
#